data_AF-A0A7S1J7Q1-F1
#
_entry.id   AF-A0A7S1J7Q1-F1
#
_cell.length_a   1.000
_cell.length_b   1.000
_cell.length_c   1.000
_cell.angle_alpha   90.00
_cell.angle_beta   90.00
_cell.angle_gamma   90.00
#
_symmetry.space_group_name_H-M   'P 1'
#
loop_
_entity.id
_entity.type
_entity.pdbx_description
1 polymer ?
#
loop_
_entity_poly.entity_id
_entity_poly.type
_entity_poly.pdbx_seq_one_letter_code
_entity_poly.pdbx_strand_id
1 'polypeptide(L)'
;LFFNARLEPGHNVLIHAGASAVGIAATQICRAAGAGQVVTTSSGGKVQVCRQHGATQALARELAGPHAPVFAVDIKELGLQRGIDIILDPVFGGYMQENAEVLALDGTIVVIAMMGGATMDA
;
A
#
# COMPACT_ATOMS: atom_id res chain seq x y z
N LEU A 1 -8.18 7.77 4.93
CA LEU A 1 -9.09 6.93 4.13
C LEU A 1 -10.32 7.72 3.68
N PHE A 2 -11.32 8.01 4.53
CA PHE A 2 -12.51 8.76 4.07
C PHE A 2 -12.25 10.25 3.79
N PHE A 3 -11.65 10.99 4.73
CA PHE A 3 -11.50 12.44 4.58
C PHE A 3 -10.43 12.84 3.55
N ASN A 4 -9.22 12.31 3.71
CA ASN A 4 -8.08 12.71 2.87
C ASN A 4 -8.03 12.00 1.51
N ALA A 5 -8.67 10.83 1.37
CA ALA A 5 -8.59 10.01 0.14
C ALA A 5 -9.94 9.59 -0.43
N ARG A 6 -11.06 10.04 0.16
CA ARG A 6 -12.43 9.79 -0.34
C ARG A 6 -12.63 8.31 -0.69
N LEU A 7 -12.31 7.43 0.26
CA LEU A 7 -12.50 5.98 0.07
C LEU A 7 -13.94 5.67 -0.30
N GLU A 8 -14.12 5.04 -1.46
CA GLU A 8 -15.40 4.59 -2.01
C GLU A 8 -15.37 3.08 -2.29
N PRO A 9 -16.55 2.42 -2.33
CA PRO A 9 -16.65 1.03 -2.72
C PRO A 9 -16.00 0.78 -4.09
N GLY A 10 -15.27 -0.33 -4.20
CA GLY A 10 -14.56 -0.71 -5.43
C GLY A 10 -13.18 -0.07 -5.60
N HIS A 11 -12.75 0.88 -4.76
CA HIS A 11 -11.37 1.38 -4.79
C HIS A 11 -10.35 0.28 -4.42
N ASN A 12 -9.28 0.18 -5.19
CA ASN A 12 -8.09 -0.59 -4.85
C ASN A 12 -7.24 0.22 -3.87
N VAL A 13 -6.85 -0.39 -2.75
CA VAL A 13 -6.11 0.28 -1.69
C VAL A 13 -4.81 -0.46 -1.41
N LEU A 14 -3.69 0.26 -1.45
CA LEU A 14 -2.39 -0.20 -0.98
C LEU A 14 -2.13 0.33 0.43
N ILE A 15 -1.77 -0.55 1.35
CA ILE A 15 -1.46 -0.23 2.74
C ILE A 15 -0.04 -0.71 3.05
N HIS A 16 0.88 0.23 3.18
CA HIS A 16 2.22 -0.09 3.65
C HIS A 16 2.23 -0.35 5.16
N ALA A 17 3.23 -1.11 5.60
CA ALA A 17 3.33 -1.59 6.99
C ALA A 17 2.02 -2.27 7.45
N GLY A 18 1.44 -3.13 6.60
CA GLY A 18 0.09 -3.70 6.77
C GLY A 18 -0.11 -4.48 8.07
N ALA A 19 0.93 -5.08 8.63
CA ALA A 19 0.88 -5.82 9.90
C ALA A 19 1.01 -4.94 11.16
N SER A 20 1.13 -3.62 11.00
CA SER A 20 1.08 -2.69 12.13
C SER A 20 -0.35 -2.51 12.65
N ALA A 21 -0.54 -1.96 13.85
CA ALA A 21 -1.87 -1.67 14.38
C ALA A 21 -2.68 -0.77 13.43
N VAL A 22 -2.04 0.27 12.86
CA VAL A 22 -2.65 1.17 11.89
C VAL A 22 -2.97 0.42 10.59
N GLY A 23 -2.06 -0.40 10.08
CA GLY A 23 -2.25 -1.18 8.86
C GLY A 23 -3.39 -2.20 8.97
N ILE A 24 -3.49 -2.90 10.10
CA ILE A 24 -4.57 -3.84 10.39
C ILE A 24 -5.92 -3.10 10.47
N ALA A 25 -5.97 -2.00 11.21
CA ALA A 25 -7.19 -1.20 11.30
C ALA A 25 -7.60 -0.65 9.93
N ALA A 26 -6.67 -0.09 9.16
CA ALA A 26 -6.91 0.41 7.81
C ALA A 26 -7.42 -0.69 6.88
N THR A 27 -6.84 -1.90 6.94
CA THR A 27 -7.27 -3.07 6.16
C THR A 27 -8.73 -3.39 6.46
N GLN A 28 -9.08 -3.52 7.75
CA GLN A 28 -10.45 -3.83 8.18
C GLN A 28 -11.44 -2.74 7.76
N ILE A 29 -11.07 -1.46 7.89
CA ILE A 29 -11.88 -0.32 7.43
C ILE A 29 -12.12 -0.40 5.92
N CYS A 30 -11.08 -0.66 5.12
CA CYS A 30 -11.23 -0.77 3.66
C CYS A 30 -12.15 -1.92 3.27
N ARG A 31 -12.00 -3.08 3.92
CA ARG A 31 -12.88 -4.24 3.70
C ARG A 31 -14.32 -3.93 4.07
N ALA A 32 -14.56 -3.30 5.22
CA ALA A 32 -15.90 -2.91 5.66
C ALA A 32 -16.55 -1.86 4.75
N ALA A 33 -15.75 -0.97 4.15
CA ALA A 33 -16.20 0.04 3.20
C ALA A 33 -16.46 -0.49 1.78
N GLY A 34 -16.22 -1.79 1.51
CA GLY A 34 -16.43 -2.38 0.20
C GLY A 34 -15.33 -2.05 -0.82
N ALA A 35 -14.10 -1.76 -0.36
CA ALA A 35 -12.95 -1.63 -1.25
C ALA A 35 -12.78 -2.87 -2.14
N GLY A 36 -12.26 -2.68 -3.36
CA GLY A 36 -12.02 -3.74 -4.33
C GLY A 36 -10.88 -4.66 -3.88
N GLN A 37 -9.65 -4.35 -4.28
CA GLN A 37 -8.46 -5.04 -3.79
C GLN A 37 -7.86 -4.29 -2.61
N VAL A 38 -7.66 -4.98 -1.47
CA VAL A 38 -6.87 -4.45 -0.35
C VAL A 38 -5.51 -5.13 -0.36
N VAL A 39 -4.51 -4.42 -0.85
CA VAL A 39 -3.12 -4.87 -0.98
C VAL A 39 -2.32 -4.36 0.21
N THR A 40 -1.50 -5.20 0.82
CA THR A 40 -0.63 -4.79 1.93
C THR A 40 0.82 -5.15 1.64
N THR A 41 1.77 -4.28 2.02
CA THR A 41 3.18 -4.66 2.12
C THR A 41 3.61 -4.84 3.58
N SER A 42 4.43 -5.84 3.84
CA SER A 42 5.00 -6.10 5.18
C SER A 42 6.30 -6.90 5.09
N SER A 43 7.03 -7.06 6.19
CA SER A 43 8.14 -8.02 6.23
C SER A 43 7.63 -9.45 5.99
N GLY A 44 8.42 -10.31 5.33
CA GLY A 44 7.99 -11.66 4.92
C GLY A 44 7.30 -12.48 6.02
N GLY A 45 7.86 -12.49 7.24
CA GLY A 45 7.27 -13.20 8.39
C GLY A 45 5.93 -12.63 8.90
N LYS A 46 5.45 -11.51 8.36
CA LYS A 46 4.21 -10.81 8.78
C LYS A 46 3.12 -10.79 7.70
N VAL A 47 3.38 -11.36 6.52
CA VAL A 47 2.41 -11.43 5.41
C VAL A 47 1.14 -12.16 5.84
N GLN A 48 1.28 -13.26 6.57
CA GLN A 48 0.13 -14.06 7.00
C GLN A 48 -0.79 -13.29 7.97
N VAL A 49 -0.22 -12.43 8.82
CA VAL A 49 -1.00 -11.56 9.72
C VAL A 49 -1.87 -10.62 8.92
N CYS A 50 -1.35 -10.03 7.84
CA CYS A 50 -2.13 -9.14 6.97
C CYS A 50 -3.33 -9.88 6.34
N ARG A 51 -3.11 -11.10 5.84
CA ARG A 51 -4.17 -11.94 5.26
C ARG A 51 -5.23 -12.30 6.30
N GLN A 52 -4.83 -12.69 7.51
CA GLN A 52 -5.74 -13.01 8.62
C GLN A 52 -6.66 -11.83 8.99
N HIS A 53 -6.20 -10.59 8.79
CA HIS A 53 -6.99 -9.39 9.07
C HIS A 53 -7.70 -8.79 7.84
N GLY A 54 -7.78 -9.54 6.74
CA GLY A 54 -8.64 -9.21 5.59
C GLY A 54 -7.92 -8.60 4.39
N ALA A 55 -6.58 -8.58 4.35
CA ALA A 55 -5.87 -8.22 3.13
C ALA A 55 -6.23 -9.21 2.01
N THR A 56 -6.59 -8.69 0.84
CA THR A 56 -6.88 -9.50 -0.36
C THR A 56 -5.60 -10.01 -0.98
N GLN A 57 -4.57 -9.15 -1.00
CA GLN A 57 -3.21 -9.51 -1.37
C GLN A 57 -2.26 -9.00 -0.29
N ALA A 58 -1.28 -9.82 0.07
CA ALA A 58 -0.25 -9.45 1.03
C ALA A 58 1.11 -9.83 0.46
N LEU A 59 1.95 -8.81 0.28
CA LEU A 59 3.24 -8.86 -0.37
C LEU A 59 4.35 -8.72 0.69
N ALA A 60 5.34 -9.58 0.59
CA ALA A 60 6.55 -9.45 1.37
C ALA A 60 7.43 -8.39 0.72
N ARG A 61 7.88 -7.40 1.48
CA ARG A 61 8.95 -6.50 1.00
C ARG A 61 10.28 -7.25 1.09
N GLU A 62 10.95 -7.41 -0.04
CA GLU A 62 12.33 -7.89 -0.09
C GLU A 62 13.25 -6.72 -0.41
N LEU A 63 14.23 -6.48 0.46
CA LEU A 63 15.25 -5.45 0.20
C LEU A 63 16.41 -6.13 -0.51
N ALA A 64 16.35 -6.18 -1.84
CA ALA A 64 17.36 -6.83 -2.68
C ALA A 64 18.56 -5.90 -3.03
N GLY A 65 18.53 -4.65 -2.59
CA GLY A 65 19.59 -3.65 -2.82
C GLY A 65 19.04 -2.22 -2.80
N PRO A 66 19.92 -1.20 -2.88
CA PRO A 66 19.52 0.21 -2.79
C PRO A 66 18.68 0.71 -3.98
N HIS A 67 18.69 0.01 -5.11
CA HIS A 67 17.95 0.39 -6.33
C HIS A 67 16.97 -0.67 -6.82
N ALA A 68 16.80 -1.75 -6.06
CA ALA A 68 15.86 -2.81 -6.43
C ALA A 68 14.43 -2.35 -6.10
N PRO A 69 13.44 -2.60 -6.98
CA PRO A 69 12.05 -2.34 -6.66
C PRO A 69 11.64 -3.18 -5.44
N VAL A 70 10.92 -2.55 -4.52
CA VAL A 70 10.52 -3.14 -3.24
C VAL A 70 9.12 -3.75 -3.32
N PHE A 71 8.23 -3.21 -4.15
CA PHE A 71 6.85 -3.70 -4.28
C PHE A 71 6.16 -3.39 -5.61
N ALA A 72 6.64 -2.43 -6.41
CA ALA A 72 5.92 -1.98 -7.60
C ALA A 72 5.76 -3.08 -8.65
N VAL A 73 6.78 -3.92 -8.82
CA VAL A 73 6.76 -5.08 -9.74
C VAL A 73 5.65 -6.04 -9.33
N ASP A 74 5.66 -6.50 -8.07
CA ASP A 74 4.66 -7.42 -7.53
C ASP A 74 3.23 -6.89 -7.69
N ILE A 75 3.01 -5.59 -7.43
CA ILE A 75 1.68 -4.98 -7.59
C ILE A 75 1.24 -4.96 -9.06
N LYS A 76 2.15 -4.65 -9.99
CA LYS A 76 1.84 -4.68 -11.43
C LYS A 76 1.47 -6.09 -11.90
N GLU A 77 2.13 -7.12 -11.36
CA GLU A 77 1.84 -8.52 -11.65
C GLU A 77 0.47 -9.00 -11.12
N LEU A 78 -0.13 -8.29 -10.16
CA LEU A 78 -1.52 -8.55 -9.74
C LEU A 78 -2.55 -8.26 -10.86
N GLY A 79 -2.15 -7.60 -11.96
CA GLY A 79 -3.02 -7.37 -13.12
C GLY A 79 -4.15 -6.39 -12.87
N LEU A 80 -3.98 -5.48 -11.90
CA LEU A 80 -4.98 -4.48 -11.53
C LEU A 80 -5.12 -3.43 -12.64
N GLN A 81 -6.13 -3.58 -13.50
CA GLN A 81 -6.31 -2.75 -14.70
C GLN A 81 -6.34 -1.23 -14.43
N ARG A 82 -6.87 -0.80 -13.28
CA ARG A 82 -6.93 0.61 -12.89
C ARG A 82 -5.73 1.08 -12.05
N GLY A 83 -4.86 0.18 -11.61
CA GLY A 83 -3.85 0.48 -10.60
C GLY A 83 -4.43 0.59 -9.19
N ILE A 84 -3.72 1.32 -8.31
CA ILE A 84 -4.11 1.57 -6.92
C ILE A 84 -4.77 2.95 -6.79
N ASP A 85 -6.05 2.98 -6.39
CA ASP A 85 -6.80 4.22 -6.23
C ASP A 85 -6.35 5.00 -4.97
N ILE A 86 -5.99 4.29 -3.90
CA ILE A 86 -5.56 4.91 -2.62
C ILE A 86 -4.32 4.20 -2.07
N ILE A 87 -3.28 4.96 -1.75
CA ILE A 87 -2.10 4.47 -1.04
C ILE A 87 -2.07 5.08 0.36
N LEU A 88 -1.95 4.26 1.40
CA LEU A 88 -1.69 4.71 2.77
C LEU A 88 -0.22 4.45 3.11
N ASP A 89 0.56 5.53 3.19
CA ASP A 89 2.02 5.47 3.25
C ASP A 89 2.59 6.07 4.55
N PRO A 90 3.11 5.26 5.47
CA PRO A 90 3.90 5.71 6.60
C PRO A 90 5.40 5.78 6.30
N VAL A 91 5.85 5.30 5.14
CA VAL A 91 7.27 5.17 4.78
C VAL A 91 7.75 6.44 4.10
N PHE A 92 7.06 6.89 3.04
CA PHE A 92 7.49 8.02 2.21
C PHE A 92 8.93 7.83 1.67
N GLY A 93 9.61 8.91 1.29
CA GLY A 93 11.00 8.90 0.84
C GLY A 93 11.21 7.93 -0.32
N GLY A 94 12.02 6.90 -0.09
CA GLY A 94 12.35 5.88 -1.10
C GLY A 94 11.15 5.08 -1.65
N TYR A 95 9.97 5.13 -1.02
CA TYR A 95 8.76 4.49 -1.57
C TYR A 95 8.00 5.38 -2.54
N MET A 96 8.26 6.68 -2.57
CA MET A 96 7.43 7.63 -3.31
C MET A 96 7.44 7.38 -4.82
N GLN A 97 8.60 7.02 -5.38
CA GLN A 97 8.71 6.68 -6.80
C GLN A 97 7.88 5.44 -7.15
N GLU A 98 8.03 4.34 -6.40
CA GLU A 98 7.25 3.12 -6.60
C GLU A 98 5.75 3.33 -6.34
N ASN A 99 5.40 4.18 -5.38
CA ASN A 99 4.02 4.58 -5.13
C ASN A 99 3.42 5.29 -6.34
N ALA A 100 4.15 6.23 -6.96
CA ALA A 100 3.71 6.89 -8.18
C ALA A 100 3.56 5.91 -9.35
N GLU A 101 4.42 4.90 -9.45
CA GLU A 101 4.38 3.90 -10.53
C GLU A 101 3.15 2.98 -10.50
N VAL A 102 2.59 2.72 -9.32
CA VAL A 102 1.44 1.83 -9.14
C VAL A 102 0.12 2.59 -8.93
N LEU A 103 0.19 3.91 -8.75
CA LEU A 103 -0.97 4.76 -8.52
C LEU A 103 -1.87 4.77 -9.75
N ALA A 104 -3.18 4.67 -9.52
CA ALA A 104 -4.20 4.89 -10.52
C ALA A 104 -4.18 6.35 -11.01
N LEU A 105 -4.74 6.60 -12.20
CA LEU A 105 -5.10 7.96 -12.60
C LEU A 105 -6.04 8.56 -11.55
N ASP A 106 -5.77 9.81 -11.15
CA ASP A 106 -6.48 10.52 -10.07
C ASP A 106 -6.43 9.82 -8.69
N GLY A 107 -5.53 8.85 -8.53
CA GLY A 107 -5.30 8.18 -7.26
C GLY A 107 -4.72 9.12 -6.20
N THR A 108 -4.91 8.76 -4.93
CA THR A 108 -4.45 9.56 -3.80
C THR A 108 -3.45 8.81 -2.93
N ILE A 109 -2.28 9.41 -2.71
CA ILE A 109 -1.31 8.95 -1.71
C ILE A 109 -1.53 9.73 -0.43
N VAL A 110 -1.88 9.05 0.65
CA VAL A 110 -2.02 9.62 1.99
C VAL A 110 -0.76 9.28 2.78
N VAL A 111 0.12 10.27 2.90
CA VAL A 111 1.31 10.18 3.74
C VAL A 111 0.93 10.44 5.19
N ILE A 112 1.17 9.47 6.08
CA ILE A 112 0.83 9.56 7.52
C ILE A 112 2.06 9.61 8.44
N ALA A 113 3.23 9.28 7.90
CA ALA A 113 4.53 9.37 8.56
C ALA A 113 5.65 9.37 7.50
N MET A 114 6.89 9.58 7.94
CA MET A 114 8.07 9.63 7.09
C MET A 114 9.15 8.67 7.62
N MET A 115 8.81 7.38 7.82
CA MET A 115 9.74 6.40 8.40
C MET A 115 10.99 6.17 7.54
N GLY A 116 10.87 6.34 6.22
CA GLY A 116 11.97 6.26 5.25
C GLY A 116 12.70 7.58 5.02
N GLY A 117 12.36 8.63 5.78
CA GLY A 117 12.91 9.98 5.61
C GLY A 117 11.98 10.93 4.85
N ALA A 118 12.29 12.22 4.93
CA ALA A 118 11.48 13.31 4.35
C ALA A 118 11.93 13.72 2.94
N THR A 119 12.97 13.07 2.41
CA THR A 119 13.58 13.36 1.11
C THR A 119 13.34 12.23 0.14
N MET A 120 13.10 12.59 -1.12
CA MET A 120 13.04 11.66 -2.23
C MET A 120 14.34 11.78 -3.02
N ASP A 121 14.95 10.66 -3.39
CA ASP A 121 16.10 10.68 -4.31
C ASP A 121 15.61 11.16 -5.69
N ALA A 122 16.43 11.99 -6.34
CA ALA A 122 16.09 12.68 -7.59
C ALA A 122 16.26 11.79 -8.84
#